data_AF-A0A3B9WPH0-F1
#
_entry.id   AF-A0A3B9WPH0-F1
#
_cell.length_a   1.000
_cell.length_b   1.000
_cell.length_c   1.000
_cell.angle_alpha   90.00
_cell.angle_beta   90.00
_cell.angle_gamma   90.00
#
_symmetry.space_group_name_H-M   'P 1'
#
loop_
_entity.id
_entity.type
_entity.pdbx_description
1 polymer ?
#
loop_
_entity_poly.entity_id
_entity_poly.type
_entity_poly.pdbx_seq_one_letter_code
_entity_poly.pdbx_strand_id
1 'polypeptide(L)'
;MQSANLLQRLVLPAPTTPEPLLYVRTSGDVRMVDNGAVLEAGGTLSFDTTFGVFAAGRWRRVSHVNDLSVSVRASGMGVAEIVVVNGKTESVVSTVQLPRGEGSPSSVTLEVPNLQTSTDGTYYVRVSAIGGEVCMTGGEWVTQDAPRHEVRMSLSITTFNRQEYVRKTVHNVLDLVRNNDALNGKVQVLVVDNAQNVMFDAAADAPLTVIPNGNLGGAGGFARGLIELRKAGWATHVLFMDDDITLEPEAIVRTMSLFAYAKDARLCVHGAMLS
;
A
#
# COMPACT_ATOMS: atom_id res chain seq x y z
N MET A 1 -21.11 -6.41 -13.97
CA MET A 1 -19.71 -6.82 -13.77
C MET A 1 -19.40 -6.58 -12.31
N GLN A 2 -18.88 -7.57 -11.58
CA GLN A 2 -18.37 -7.34 -10.24
C GLN A 2 -17.17 -6.37 -10.34
N SER A 3 -17.14 -5.36 -9.47
CA SER A 3 -15.98 -4.48 -9.35
C SER A 3 -14.83 -5.27 -8.70
N ALA A 4 -13.66 -5.29 -9.34
CA ALA A 4 -12.47 -5.93 -8.77
C ALA A 4 -12.05 -5.24 -7.46
N ASN A 5 -11.54 -6.01 -6.51
CA ASN A 5 -11.11 -5.53 -5.20
C ASN A 5 -9.60 -5.25 -5.19
N LEU A 6 -9.20 -4.10 -4.64
CA LEU A 6 -7.80 -3.68 -4.52
C LEU A 6 -7.00 -4.56 -3.53
N LEU A 7 -5.85 -5.06 -3.99
CA LEU A 7 -4.85 -5.73 -3.14
C LEU A 7 -3.64 -4.86 -2.86
N GLN A 8 -3.12 -4.22 -3.91
CA GLN A 8 -1.90 -3.41 -3.86
C GLN A 8 -1.83 -2.47 -5.06
N ARG A 9 -1.49 -1.20 -4.85
CA ARG A 9 -1.19 -0.26 -5.93
C ARG A 9 0.25 -0.38 -6.43
N LEU A 10 0.42 -0.19 -7.74
CA LEU A 10 1.68 0.15 -8.38
C LEU A 10 1.89 1.67 -8.23
N VAL A 11 2.72 2.06 -7.28
CA VAL A 11 2.96 3.47 -6.95
C VAL A 11 4.17 3.96 -7.73
N LEU A 12 3.98 5.04 -8.50
CA LEU A 12 5.07 5.76 -9.14
C LEU A 12 5.58 6.83 -8.17
N PRO A 13 6.89 6.94 -7.93
CA PRO A 13 7.44 8.01 -7.10
C PRO A 13 7.27 9.35 -7.82
N ALA A 14 6.87 10.38 -7.07
CA ALA A 14 6.94 11.76 -7.55
C ALA A 14 8.40 12.17 -7.79
N PRO A 15 8.68 13.18 -8.64
CA PRO A 15 10.04 13.68 -8.87
C PRO A 15 10.79 14.10 -7.59
N THR A 16 10.06 14.47 -6.54
CA THR A 16 10.59 14.88 -5.23
C THR A 16 10.74 13.73 -4.22
N THR A 17 10.42 12.50 -4.60
CA THR A 17 10.52 11.33 -3.71
C THR A 17 12.00 11.10 -3.36
N PRO A 18 12.37 11.04 -2.06
CA PRO A 18 13.78 10.90 -1.67
C PRO A 18 14.42 9.59 -2.14
N GLU A 19 13.67 8.49 -2.08
CA GLU A 19 14.15 7.13 -2.37
C GLU A 19 13.32 6.47 -3.50
N PRO A 20 13.40 6.97 -4.75
CA PRO A 20 12.53 6.53 -5.84
C PRO A 20 12.78 5.05 -6.22
N LEU A 21 13.98 4.52 -5.95
CA LEU A 21 14.36 3.13 -6.22
C LEU A 21 13.65 2.11 -5.33
N LEU A 22 13.00 2.54 -4.24
CA LEU A 22 12.11 1.68 -3.47
C LEU A 22 10.82 1.35 -4.22
N TYR A 23 10.46 2.15 -5.24
CA TYR A 23 9.21 2.06 -5.98
C TYR A 23 9.42 1.52 -7.40
N VAL A 24 10.37 2.07 -8.15
CA VAL A 24 10.63 1.65 -9.54
C VAL A 24 12.11 1.68 -9.90
N ARG A 25 12.49 0.85 -10.88
CA ARG A 25 13.76 0.96 -11.60
C ARG A 25 13.49 1.32 -13.06
N THR A 26 14.37 2.12 -13.64
CA THR A 26 14.26 2.55 -15.03
C THR A 26 15.52 2.18 -15.82
N SER A 27 15.34 2.00 -17.13
CA SER A 27 16.42 1.81 -18.11
C SER A 27 16.04 2.52 -19.41
N GLY A 28 17.02 3.09 -20.11
CA GLY A 28 16.76 3.96 -21.26
C GLY A 28 16.28 5.36 -20.84
N ASP A 29 15.61 6.06 -21.75
CA ASP A 29 15.07 7.39 -21.49
C ASP A 29 13.67 7.29 -20.89
N VAL A 30 13.61 7.50 -19.56
CA VAL A 30 12.38 7.46 -18.76
C VAL A 30 12.36 8.67 -17.85
N ARG A 31 11.30 9.47 -17.95
CA ARG A 31 11.10 10.68 -17.15
C ARG A 31 9.93 10.48 -16.19
N MET A 32 10.19 10.66 -14.90
CA MET A 32 9.13 10.75 -13.90
C MET A 32 8.50 12.13 -13.99
N VAL A 33 7.17 12.17 -14.02
CA VAL A 33 6.38 13.40 -14.10
C VAL A 33 5.35 13.40 -12.98
N ASP A 34 4.69 14.54 -12.75
CA ASP A 34 3.60 14.59 -11.79
C ASP A 34 2.51 13.58 -12.17
N ASN A 35 2.16 12.70 -11.23
CA ASN A 35 1.18 11.63 -11.40
C ASN A 35 1.51 10.56 -12.46
N GLY A 36 2.76 10.43 -12.89
CA GLY A 36 3.09 9.44 -13.92
C GLY A 36 4.56 9.28 -14.29
N ALA A 37 4.78 8.53 -15.37
CA ALA A 37 6.07 8.37 -16.02
C ALA A 37 5.88 8.36 -17.55
N VAL A 38 6.84 8.94 -18.25
CA VAL A 38 6.94 8.94 -19.71
C VAL A 38 8.18 8.16 -20.12
N LEU A 39 8.01 7.15 -20.97
CA LEU A 39 9.07 6.31 -21.49
C LEU A 39 9.21 6.59 -22.99
N GLU A 40 10.37 7.03 -23.43
CA GLU A 40 10.67 7.15 -24.86
C GLU A 40 10.95 5.75 -25.45
N ALA A 41 10.99 5.65 -26.79
CA ALA A 41 11.25 4.37 -27.46
C ALA A 41 12.54 3.69 -26.93
N GLY A 42 12.42 2.43 -26.48
CA GLY A 42 13.51 1.68 -25.84
C GLY A 42 13.60 1.85 -24.31
N GLY A 43 12.85 2.80 -23.74
CA GLY A 43 12.71 2.98 -22.31
C GLY A 43 11.95 1.84 -21.63
N THR A 44 12.33 1.51 -20.40
CA THR A 44 11.67 0.49 -19.57
C THR A 44 11.54 0.98 -18.14
N LEU A 45 10.37 0.74 -17.54
CA LEU A 45 10.06 0.96 -16.13
C LEU A 45 9.66 -0.37 -15.49
N SER A 46 10.28 -0.69 -14.36
CA SER A 46 10.12 -1.99 -13.69
C SER A 46 9.80 -1.81 -12.20
N PHE A 47 8.83 -2.59 -11.72
CA PHE A 47 8.41 -2.65 -10.32
C PHE A 47 9.11 -3.78 -9.53
N ASP A 48 10.31 -4.21 -9.95
CA ASP A 48 11.15 -5.19 -9.26
C ASP A 48 11.86 -4.58 -8.02
N THR A 49 11.08 -3.93 -7.18
CA THR A 49 11.52 -3.10 -6.06
C THR A 49 10.81 -3.48 -4.76
N THR A 50 11.30 -2.97 -3.63
CA THR A 50 10.75 -3.25 -2.30
C THR A 50 9.24 -2.99 -2.22
N PHE A 51 8.77 -1.87 -2.78
CA PHE A 51 7.34 -1.53 -2.81
C PHE A 51 6.63 -1.98 -4.08
N GLY A 52 7.33 -2.21 -5.19
CA GLY A 52 6.69 -2.57 -6.46
C GLY A 52 6.22 -4.02 -6.56
N VAL A 53 6.90 -4.95 -5.87
CA VAL A 53 6.62 -6.39 -6.01
C VAL A 53 5.33 -6.82 -5.31
N PHE A 54 4.64 -7.81 -5.89
CA PHE A 54 3.57 -8.56 -5.24
C PHE A 54 4.12 -9.90 -4.74
N ALA A 55 4.16 -10.08 -3.42
CA ALA A 55 4.74 -11.26 -2.77
C ALA A 55 3.80 -12.48 -2.83
N ALA A 56 3.59 -13.04 -4.03
CA ALA A 56 2.64 -14.12 -4.34
C ALA A 56 2.71 -15.30 -3.35
N GLY A 57 3.91 -15.79 -3.04
CA GLY A 57 4.11 -16.89 -2.10
C GLY A 57 3.68 -16.58 -0.66
N ARG A 58 3.73 -15.30 -0.25
CA ARG A 58 3.18 -14.88 1.06
C ARG A 58 1.66 -14.85 1.03
N TRP A 59 1.08 -14.20 0.03
CA TRP A 59 -0.37 -14.15 -0.15
C TRP A 59 -0.98 -15.56 -0.21
N ARG A 60 -0.44 -16.44 -1.06
CA ARG A 60 -0.84 -17.86 -1.13
C ARG A 60 -0.84 -18.56 0.24
N ARG A 61 0.20 -18.31 1.04
CA ARG A 61 0.35 -18.95 2.35
C ARG A 61 -0.72 -18.47 3.35
N VAL A 62 -1.02 -17.18 3.40
CA VAL A 62 -1.81 -16.59 4.49
C VAL A 62 -3.20 -16.07 4.09
N SER A 63 -3.56 -16.05 2.81
CA SER A 63 -4.85 -15.53 2.33
C SER A 63 -5.60 -16.50 1.41
N HIS A 64 -6.93 -16.34 1.35
CA HIS A 64 -7.82 -17.10 0.48
C HIS A 64 -7.92 -16.55 -0.96
N VAL A 65 -7.02 -15.64 -1.36
CA VAL A 65 -6.99 -15.08 -2.72
C VAL A 65 -6.58 -16.18 -3.70
N ASN A 66 -7.45 -16.46 -4.66
CA ASN A 66 -7.31 -17.41 -5.76
C ASN A 66 -7.13 -16.67 -7.08
N ASP A 67 -7.97 -15.65 -7.29
CA ASP A 67 -7.96 -14.80 -8.47
C ASP A 67 -6.99 -13.64 -8.26
N LEU A 68 -6.09 -13.45 -9.21
CA LEU A 68 -5.11 -12.37 -9.16
C LEU A 68 -4.90 -11.83 -10.58
N SER A 69 -5.07 -10.53 -10.70
CA SER A 69 -4.83 -9.79 -11.94
C SER A 69 -4.15 -8.48 -11.62
N VAL A 70 -3.54 -7.84 -12.61
CA VAL A 70 -3.06 -6.47 -12.49
C VAL A 70 -3.68 -5.59 -13.56
N SER A 71 -4.27 -4.50 -13.13
CA SER A 71 -4.78 -3.43 -13.99
C SER A 71 -3.70 -2.36 -14.12
N VAL A 72 -3.10 -2.22 -15.30
CA VAL A 72 -2.06 -1.23 -15.58
C VAL A 72 -2.70 -0.05 -16.33
N ARG A 73 -2.51 1.17 -15.82
CA ARG A 73 -2.98 2.40 -16.48
C ARG A 73 -1.86 3.00 -17.31
N ALA A 74 -1.90 2.76 -18.61
CA ALA A 74 -0.91 3.27 -19.55
C ALA A 74 -1.50 3.45 -20.96
N SER A 75 -0.83 4.24 -21.79
CA SER A 75 -1.11 4.32 -23.23
C SER A 75 0.19 4.55 -24.02
N GLY A 76 0.17 4.24 -25.31
CA GLY A 76 1.28 4.48 -26.22
C GLY A 76 1.75 3.24 -26.98
N MET A 77 2.96 3.30 -27.52
CA MET A 77 3.56 2.21 -28.29
C MET A 77 4.47 1.38 -27.40
N GLY A 78 3.91 0.34 -26.79
CA GLY A 78 4.66 -0.52 -25.89
C GLY A 78 3.85 -1.67 -25.31
N VAL A 79 4.43 -2.36 -24.35
CA VAL A 79 3.84 -3.51 -23.68
C VAL A 79 3.90 -3.36 -22.17
N ALA A 80 2.90 -3.93 -21.50
CA ALA A 80 2.99 -4.27 -20.09
C ALA A 80 3.17 -5.78 -19.95
N GLU A 81 3.97 -6.19 -18.97
CA GLU A 81 4.29 -7.59 -18.68
C GLU A 81 4.15 -7.87 -17.19
N ILE A 82 3.63 -9.06 -16.87
CA ILE A 82 3.81 -9.66 -15.54
C ILE A 82 5.03 -10.55 -15.59
N VAL A 83 6.04 -10.20 -14.80
CA VAL A 83 7.25 -11.00 -14.62
C VAL A 83 7.15 -11.73 -13.29
N VAL A 84 7.46 -13.04 -13.30
CA VAL A 84 7.60 -13.85 -12.09
C VAL A 84 9.07 -14.07 -11.76
N VAL A 85 9.38 -14.04 -10.47
CA VAL A 85 10.68 -14.42 -9.92
C VAL A 85 10.53 -15.66 -9.04
N ASN A 86 11.19 -16.74 -9.46
CA ASN A 86 11.26 -18.01 -8.74
C ASN A 86 12.72 -18.30 -8.38
N GLY A 87 13.11 -18.07 -7.12
CA GLY A 87 14.50 -18.18 -6.71
C GLY A 87 15.39 -17.15 -7.44
N LYS A 88 16.24 -17.61 -8.37
CA LYS A 88 17.13 -16.77 -9.19
C LYS A 88 16.68 -16.64 -10.65
N THR A 89 15.55 -17.23 -11.03
CA THR A 89 15.06 -17.23 -12.41
C THR A 89 13.90 -16.27 -12.56
N GLU A 90 13.92 -15.50 -13.65
CA GLU A 90 12.80 -14.67 -14.08
C GLU A 90 12.16 -15.23 -15.35
N SER A 91 10.85 -15.10 -15.47
CA SER A 91 10.12 -15.38 -16.70
C SER A 91 8.87 -14.51 -16.83
N VAL A 92 8.45 -14.23 -18.06
CA VAL A 92 7.21 -13.50 -18.32
C VAL A 92 6.02 -14.47 -18.29
N VAL A 93 4.99 -14.14 -17.51
CA VAL A 93 3.79 -14.97 -17.34
C VAL A 93 2.62 -14.46 -18.18
N SER A 94 2.57 -13.15 -18.40
CA SER A 94 1.50 -12.49 -19.15
C SER A 94 2.04 -11.23 -19.79
N THR A 95 1.62 -10.95 -21.03
CA THR A 95 2.03 -9.77 -21.80
C THR A 95 0.81 -9.20 -22.50
N VAL A 96 0.67 -7.88 -22.49
CA VAL A 96 -0.38 -7.18 -23.23
C VAL A 96 0.18 -5.95 -23.95
N GLN A 97 -0.31 -5.72 -25.16
CA GLN A 97 -0.03 -4.48 -25.88
C GLN A 97 -0.80 -3.33 -25.24
N LEU A 98 -0.13 -2.19 -25.07
CA LEU A 98 -0.78 -1.01 -24.52
C LEU A 98 -1.75 -0.40 -25.52
N PRO A 99 -2.87 0.16 -25.04
CA PRO A 99 -3.79 0.89 -25.89
C PRO A 99 -3.11 2.12 -26.47
N ARG A 100 -3.35 2.38 -27.77
CA ARG A 100 -2.85 3.58 -28.44
C ARG A 100 -3.81 4.75 -28.17
N GLY A 101 -3.27 5.92 -27.89
CA GLY A 101 -4.04 7.14 -27.66
C GLY A 101 -3.20 8.18 -26.92
N GLU A 102 -3.06 9.35 -27.51
CA GLU A 102 -2.38 10.49 -26.88
C GLU A 102 -3.19 11.00 -25.67
N GLY A 103 -2.49 11.38 -24.60
CA GLY A 103 -3.05 12.17 -23.50
C GLY A 103 -4.09 11.51 -22.60
N SER A 104 -4.43 10.23 -22.78
CA SER A 104 -5.39 9.53 -21.90
C SER A 104 -5.02 8.06 -21.66
N PRO A 105 -4.12 7.78 -20.68
CA PRO A 105 -3.85 6.43 -20.22
C PRO A 105 -5.14 5.71 -19.84
N SER A 106 -5.29 4.47 -20.29
CA SER A 106 -6.44 3.62 -19.95
C SER A 106 -5.99 2.33 -19.29
N SER A 107 -6.89 1.69 -18.57
CA SER A 107 -6.60 0.45 -17.84
C SER A 107 -6.58 -0.74 -18.79
N VAL A 108 -5.48 -1.48 -18.80
CA VAL A 108 -5.37 -2.81 -19.42
C VAL A 108 -5.12 -3.84 -18.32
N THR A 109 -5.86 -4.95 -18.35
CA THR A 109 -5.77 -6.00 -17.32
C THR A 109 -4.93 -7.16 -17.84
N LEU A 110 -4.00 -7.62 -17.01
CA LEU A 110 -3.21 -8.82 -17.22
C LEU A 110 -3.58 -9.85 -16.15
N GLU A 111 -3.95 -11.04 -16.60
CA GLU A 111 -4.32 -12.15 -15.72
C GLU A 111 -3.09 -12.94 -15.28
N VAL A 112 -3.15 -13.47 -14.06
CA VAL A 112 -2.15 -14.37 -13.50
C VAL A 112 -2.78 -15.77 -13.35
N PRO A 113 -2.01 -16.87 -13.48
CA PRO A 113 -2.49 -18.17 -13.07
C PRO A 113 -3.01 -18.16 -11.63
N ASN A 114 -4.00 -19.00 -11.35
CA ASN A 114 -4.62 -19.09 -10.03
C ASN A 114 -3.58 -19.17 -8.91
N LEU A 115 -3.67 -18.21 -7.99
CA LEU A 115 -2.64 -17.96 -6.99
C LEU A 115 -2.46 -19.13 -6.02
N GLN A 116 -3.52 -19.87 -5.69
CA GLN A 116 -3.45 -21.00 -4.76
C GLN A 116 -2.82 -22.24 -5.40
N THR A 117 -2.98 -22.44 -6.71
CA THR A 117 -2.39 -23.57 -7.43
C THR A 117 -0.99 -23.28 -7.98
N SER A 118 -0.61 -22.01 -8.06
CA SER A 118 0.72 -21.59 -8.52
C SER A 118 1.81 -21.87 -7.48
N THR A 119 3.00 -22.24 -7.94
CA THR A 119 4.23 -22.34 -7.13
C THR A 119 5.03 -21.04 -7.11
N ASP A 120 4.54 -19.99 -7.76
CA ASP A 120 5.29 -18.76 -7.99
C ASP A 120 5.63 -18.02 -6.70
N GLY A 121 6.82 -17.41 -6.69
CA GLY A 121 7.39 -16.71 -5.55
C GLY A 121 6.89 -15.27 -5.46
N THR A 122 7.27 -14.46 -6.44
CA THR A 122 7.00 -13.01 -6.48
C THR A 122 6.64 -12.60 -7.90
N TYR A 123 5.66 -11.72 -8.04
CA TYR A 123 5.36 -11.05 -9.31
C TYR A 123 5.76 -9.58 -9.26
N TYR A 124 6.09 -9.01 -10.41
CA TYR A 124 6.15 -7.57 -10.60
C TYR A 124 5.68 -7.21 -12.01
N VAL A 125 5.38 -5.93 -12.20
CA VAL A 125 5.02 -5.39 -13.52
C VAL A 125 6.24 -4.74 -14.16
N ARG A 126 6.40 -4.96 -15.46
CA ARG A 126 7.35 -4.24 -16.31
C ARG A 126 6.59 -3.58 -17.44
N VAL A 127 6.92 -2.33 -17.73
CA VAL A 127 6.38 -1.57 -18.86
C VAL A 127 7.53 -1.14 -19.76
N SER A 128 7.44 -1.45 -21.05
CA SER A 128 8.49 -1.16 -22.03
C SER A 128 7.90 -0.45 -23.24
N ALA A 129 8.55 0.64 -23.65
CA ALA A 129 8.24 1.41 -24.84
C ALA A 129 8.91 0.78 -26.07
N ILE A 130 8.10 0.38 -27.05
CA ILE A 130 8.53 -0.35 -28.26
C ILE A 130 8.11 0.45 -29.49
N GLY A 131 9.09 1.14 -30.09
CA GLY A 131 8.91 1.87 -31.35
C GLY A 131 8.20 3.23 -31.22
N GLY A 132 7.87 3.67 -30.01
CA GLY A 132 7.32 5.00 -29.72
C GLY A 132 7.17 5.25 -28.22
N GLU A 133 6.62 6.40 -27.86
CA GLU A 133 6.43 6.82 -26.46
C GLU A 133 5.36 5.98 -25.74
N VAL A 134 5.54 5.79 -24.42
CA VAL A 134 4.54 5.26 -23.49
C VAL A 134 4.36 6.21 -22.31
N CYS A 135 3.11 6.51 -21.96
CA CYS A 135 2.73 7.22 -20.75
C CYS A 135 2.08 6.24 -19.76
N MET A 136 2.55 6.21 -18.51
CA MET A 136 2.00 5.39 -17.43
C MET A 136 1.59 6.25 -16.22
N THR A 137 0.43 5.98 -15.63
CA THR A 137 -0.08 6.69 -14.43
C THR A 137 -0.32 5.78 -13.23
N GLY A 138 0.23 4.56 -13.27
CA GLY A 138 0.20 3.58 -12.20
C GLY A 138 -0.60 2.34 -12.56
N GLY A 139 -1.07 1.63 -11.55
CA GLY A 139 -1.82 0.39 -11.72
C GLY A 139 -2.13 -0.26 -10.37
N GLU A 140 -2.83 -1.39 -10.41
CA GLU A 140 -3.42 -2.02 -9.23
C GLU A 140 -3.42 -3.53 -9.40
N TRP A 141 -2.79 -4.24 -8.47
CA TRP A 141 -3.07 -5.65 -8.23
C TRP A 141 -4.46 -5.79 -7.62
N VAL A 142 -5.29 -6.61 -8.24
CA VAL A 142 -6.70 -6.76 -7.91
C VAL A 142 -7.10 -8.24 -7.86
N THR A 143 -8.24 -8.50 -7.24
CA THR A 143 -8.88 -9.81 -7.22
C THR A 143 -10.39 -9.67 -7.39
N GLN A 144 -11.00 -10.63 -8.07
CA GLN A 144 -12.45 -10.81 -8.12
C GLN A 144 -12.98 -11.61 -6.93
N ASP A 145 -12.12 -12.20 -6.11
CA ASP A 145 -12.55 -12.85 -4.87
C ASP A 145 -13.21 -11.82 -3.95
N ALA A 146 -14.30 -12.22 -3.30
CA ALA A 146 -14.94 -11.39 -2.29
C ALA A 146 -14.10 -11.39 -0.99
N PRO A 147 -13.96 -10.22 -0.31
CA PRO A 147 -13.35 -10.18 1.01
C PRO A 147 -14.16 -11.04 1.98
N ARG A 148 -13.46 -11.72 2.90
CA ARG A 148 -14.06 -12.64 3.88
C ARG A 148 -14.26 -12.00 5.24
N HIS A 149 -13.51 -10.94 5.52
CA HIS A 149 -13.53 -10.25 6.81
C HIS A 149 -13.77 -8.75 6.60
N GLU A 150 -14.58 -8.17 7.48
CA GLU A 150 -14.61 -6.73 7.63
C GLU A 150 -13.31 -6.26 8.29
N VAL A 151 -12.72 -5.17 7.78
CA VAL A 151 -11.48 -4.62 8.33
C VAL A 151 -11.67 -3.14 8.67
N ARG A 152 -11.73 -2.86 9.96
CA ARG A 152 -11.62 -1.54 10.60
C ARG A 152 -10.38 -1.51 11.49
N MET A 153 -9.46 -0.57 11.26
CA MET A 153 -8.15 -0.52 11.90
C MET A 153 -8.01 0.74 12.75
N SER A 154 -7.57 0.59 14.00
CA SER A 154 -7.16 1.73 14.82
C SER A 154 -5.65 1.78 14.96
N LEU A 155 -5.05 2.92 14.63
CA LEU A 155 -3.65 3.22 14.90
C LEU A 155 -3.53 3.66 16.35
N SER A 156 -2.76 2.94 17.15
CA SER A 156 -2.51 3.26 18.55
C SER A 156 -1.09 3.79 18.69
N ILE A 157 -0.97 5.10 18.90
CA ILE A 157 0.29 5.83 19.02
C ILE A 157 0.50 6.19 20.48
N THR A 158 1.67 5.86 21.03
CA THR A 158 2.06 6.30 22.38
C THR A 158 3.08 7.42 22.26
N THR A 159 2.89 8.52 22.98
CA THR A 159 3.84 9.65 22.97
C THR A 159 4.21 10.11 24.38
N PHE A 160 5.41 10.66 24.54
CA PHE A 160 5.89 11.28 25.78
C PHE A 160 6.88 12.41 25.44
N ASN A 161 6.49 13.67 25.66
CA ASN A 161 7.32 14.86 25.42
C ASN A 161 7.91 14.96 23.99
N ARG A 162 7.13 14.56 22.97
CA ARG A 162 7.49 14.60 21.54
C ARG A 162 6.38 15.23 20.70
N GLN A 163 5.84 16.34 21.18
CA GLN A 163 4.61 16.95 20.66
C GLN A 163 4.73 17.32 19.18
N GLU A 164 5.87 17.84 18.74
CA GLU A 164 6.08 18.19 17.32
C GLU A 164 6.03 16.96 16.40
N TYR A 165 6.70 15.87 16.81
CA TYR A 165 6.71 14.61 16.06
C TYR A 165 5.32 13.99 15.99
N VAL A 166 4.66 13.79 17.13
CA VAL A 166 3.33 13.15 17.14
C VAL A 166 2.29 13.99 16.39
N ARG A 167 2.36 15.33 16.47
CA ARG A 167 1.49 16.23 15.69
C ARG A 167 1.70 16.04 14.19
N LYS A 168 2.95 16.03 13.73
CA LYS A 168 3.29 15.81 12.33
C LYS A 168 2.82 14.43 11.85
N THR A 169 3.11 13.38 12.61
CA THR A 169 2.72 12.00 12.28
C THR A 169 1.20 11.86 12.20
N VAL A 170 0.47 12.34 13.22
CA VAL A 170 -1.00 12.28 13.24
C VAL A 170 -1.60 13.11 12.11
N HIS A 171 -1.09 14.32 11.83
CA HIS A 171 -1.56 15.13 10.71
C HIS A 171 -1.42 14.39 9.37
N ASN A 172 -0.24 13.84 9.08
CA ASN A 172 0.02 13.07 7.86
C ASN A 172 -0.90 11.85 7.74
N VAL A 173 -1.13 11.14 8.85
CA VAL A 173 -2.03 9.97 8.88
C VAL A 173 -3.48 10.38 8.64
N LEU A 174 -3.96 11.45 9.29
CA LEU A 174 -5.33 11.92 9.11
C LEU A 174 -5.58 12.40 7.67
N ASP A 175 -4.61 13.08 7.06
CA ASP A 175 -4.68 13.50 5.66
C ASP A 175 -4.66 12.30 4.72
N LEU A 176 -3.83 11.30 4.98
CA LEU A 176 -3.84 10.04 4.25
C LEU A 176 -5.21 9.34 4.34
N VAL A 177 -5.76 9.19 5.54
CA VAL A 177 -7.05 8.52 5.76
C VAL A 177 -8.17 9.28 5.06
N ARG A 178 -8.14 10.61 5.08
CA ARG A 178 -9.14 11.46 4.42
C ARG A 178 -9.11 11.30 2.90
N ASN A 179 -7.92 11.26 2.31
CA ASN A 179 -7.71 11.31 0.86
C ASN A 179 -7.50 9.94 0.20
N ASN A 180 -7.74 8.84 0.91
CA ASN A 180 -7.60 7.48 0.37
C ASN A 180 -8.86 6.66 0.64
N ASP A 181 -9.62 6.36 -0.43
CA ASP A 181 -10.89 5.62 -0.34
C ASP A 181 -10.77 4.23 0.30
N ALA A 182 -9.59 3.61 0.23
CA ALA A 182 -9.35 2.32 0.87
C ALA A 182 -9.29 2.43 2.41
N LEU A 183 -9.01 3.63 2.94
CA LEU A 183 -8.80 3.92 4.35
C LEU A 183 -9.92 4.77 4.96
N ASN A 184 -10.53 5.65 4.17
CA ASN A 184 -11.57 6.57 4.61
C ASN A 184 -12.74 5.81 5.27
N GLY A 185 -13.13 6.22 6.47
CA GLY A 185 -14.18 5.56 7.27
C GLY A 185 -13.80 4.18 7.85
N LYS A 186 -12.61 3.66 7.55
CA LYS A 186 -12.11 2.35 8.02
C LYS A 186 -10.88 2.44 8.91
N VAL A 187 -10.28 3.63 9.03
CA VAL A 187 -9.12 3.88 9.88
C VAL A 187 -9.42 5.01 10.87
N GLN A 188 -9.02 4.80 12.13
CA GLN A 188 -9.04 5.82 13.17
C GLN A 188 -7.70 5.87 13.92
N VAL A 189 -7.42 6.99 14.57
CA VAL A 189 -6.19 7.24 15.32
C VAL A 189 -6.52 7.42 16.80
N LEU A 190 -5.78 6.71 17.64
CA LEU A 190 -5.76 6.88 19.08
C LEU A 190 -4.36 7.30 19.51
N VAL A 191 -4.25 8.44 20.17
CA VAL A 191 -3.01 8.89 20.81
C VAL A 191 -3.13 8.71 22.31
N VAL A 192 -2.22 7.92 22.88
CA VAL A 192 -2.03 7.81 24.32
C VAL A 192 -0.91 8.76 24.70
N ASP A 193 -1.28 9.86 25.35
CA ASP A 193 -0.34 10.88 25.79
C ASP A 193 0.11 10.63 27.23
N ASN A 194 1.32 10.08 27.36
CA ASN A 194 1.93 9.78 28.65
C ASN A 194 2.45 11.02 29.39
N ALA A 195 2.49 12.19 28.73
CA ALA A 195 2.93 13.45 29.33
C ALA A 195 1.75 14.41 29.61
N GLN A 196 0.56 14.11 29.09
CA GLN A 196 -0.67 14.86 29.30
C GLN A 196 -0.54 16.34 28.90
N ASN A 197 0.17 16.60 27.80
CA ASN A 197 0.53 17.93 27.34
C ASN A 197 0.46 18.09 25.81
N VAL A 198 -0.05 17.09 25.08
CA VAL A 198 -0.28 17.20 23.64
C VAL A 198 -1.68 17.75 23.35
N MET A 199 -1.73 18.69 22.41
CA MET A 199 -2.97 19.22 21.85
C MET A 199 -2.87 19.15 20.33
N PHE A 200 -3.94 18.74 19.66
CA PHE A 200 -4.02 18.70 18.20
C PHE A 200 -5.00 19.77 17.71
N ASP A 201 -4.61 20.47 16.65
CA ASP A 201 -5.52 21.32 15.89
C ASP A 201 -6.16 20.49 14.78
N ALA A 202 -7.15 19.68 15.16
CA ALA A 202 -7.89 18.80 14.26
C ALA A 202 -9.36 19.17 14.28
N ALA A 203 -10.04 18.99 13.15
CA ALA A 203 -11.48 19.17 13.06
C ALA A 203 -12.20 18.27 14.07
N ALA A 204 -13.35 18.72 14.60
CA ALA A 204 -14.07 18.00 15.66
C ALA A 204 -14.57 16.60 15.22
N ASP A 205 -14.76 16.41 13.91
CA ASP A 205 -15.16 15.16 13.27
C ASP A 205 -13.97 14.31 12.77
N ALA A 206 -12.73 14.76 13.02
CA ALA A 206 -11.56 14.00 12.66
C ALA A 206 -11.58 12.65 13.40
N PRO A 207 -11.15 11.55 12.73
CA PRO A 207 -11.08 10.23 13.34
C PRO A 207 -9.89 10.11 14.31
N LEU A 208 -9.79 11.01 15.29
CA LEU A 208 -8.72 11.15 16.27
C LEU A 208 -9.30 11.15 17.68
N THR A 209 -8.77 10.30 18.55
CA THR A 209 -9.01 10.34 19.99
C THR A 209 -7.69 10.51 20.72
N VAL A 210 -7.66 11.34 21.76
CA VAL A 210 -6.48 11.55 22.62
C VAL A 210 -6.84 11.17 24.04
N ILE A 211 -6.02 10.33 24.66
CA ILE A 211 -6.24 9.85 26.02
C ILE A 211 -5.04 10.22 26.89
N PRO A 212 -5.25 10.97 27.99
CA PRO A 212 -4.20 11.23 28.94
C PRO A 212 -3.85 9.96 29.70
N ASN A 213 -2.55 9.74 29.92
CA ASN A 213 -2.05 8.58 30.65
C ASN A 213 -0.88 8.99 31.56
N GLY A 214 -0.65 8.25 32.64
CA GLY A 214 0.59 8.38 33.40
C GLY A 214 1.77 7.83 32.58
N ASN A 215 2.99 8.30 32.85
CA ASN A 215 4.16 7.74 32.19
C ASN A 215 4.47 6.32 32.70
N LEU A 216 3.98 5.33 31.95
CA LEU A 216 4.19 3.89 32.19
C LEU A 216 5.07 3.25 31.10
N GLY A 217 5.87 4.08 30.41
CA GLY A 217 6.67 3.66 29.25
C GLY A 217 5.83 3.28 28.02
N GLY A 218 6.51 2.79 26.98
CA GLY A 218 5.86 2.39 25.72
C GLY A 218 4.90 1.22 25.91
N ALA A 219 5.30 0.19 26.67
CA ALA A 219 4.43 -0.95 26.96
C ALA A 219 3.14 -0.54 27.69
N GLY A 220 3.23 0.35 28.68
CA GLY A 220 2.07 0.87 29.39
C GLY A 220 1.17 1.72 28.49
N GLY A 221 1.75 2.53 27.60
CA GLY A 221 1.00 3.31 26.62
C GLY A 221 0.26 2.44 25.60
N PHE A 222 0.94 1.48 24.97
CA PHE A 222 0.29 0.55 24.03
C PHE A 222 -0.77 -0.32 24.71
N ALA A 223 -0.52 -0.79 25.94
CA ALA A 223 -1.51 -1.52 26.72
C ALA A 223 -2.73 -0.64 27.03
N ARG A 224 -2.52 0.63 27.40
CA ARG A 224 -3.62 1.57 27.62
C ARG A 224 -4.42 1.79 26.35
N GLY A 225 -3.75 2.01 25.23
CA GLY A 225 -4.40 2.17 23.92
C GLY A 225 -5.26 0.97 23.56
N LEU A 226 -4.72 -0.24 23.70
CA LEU A 226 -5.47 -1.47 23.42
C LEU A 226 -6.69 -1.65 24.34
N ILE A 227 -6.57 -1.32 25.63
CA ILE A 227 -7.70 -1.37 26.56
C ILE A 227 -8.83 -0.45 26.11
N GLU A 228 -8.51 0.79 25.72
CA GLU A 228 -9.51 1.79 25.32
C GLU A 228 -10.16 1.44 23.98
N LEU A 229 -9.37 0.96 23.01
CA LEU A 229 -9.89 0.49 21.72
C LEU A 229 -10.82 -0.72 21.89
N ARG A 230 -10.48 -1.66 22.79
CA ARG A 230 -11.35 -2.80 23.11
C ARG A 230 -12.66 -2.38 23.77
N LYS A 231 -12.64 -1.37 24.65
CA LYS A 231 -13.86 -0.82 25.24
C LYS A 231 -14.75 -0.14 24.20
N ALA A 232 -14.15 0.61 23.28
CA ALA A 232 -14.88 1.30 22.21
C ALA A 232 -15.54 0.33 21.22
N GLY A 233 -14.94 -0.85 21.00
CA GLY A 233 -15.55 -1.94 20.22
C GLY A 233 -15.70 -1.65 18.71
N TRP A 234 -15.12 -0.56 18.21
CA TRP A 234 -15.17 -0.19 16.80
C TRP A 234 -14.10 -0.91 15.97
N ALA A 235 -12.89 -1.04 16.49
CA ALA A 235 -11.77 -1.60 15.73
C ALA A 235 -11.82 -3.13 15.69
N THR A 236 -11.63 -3.68 14.49
CA THR A 236 -11.37 -5.13 14.30
C THR A 236 -9.87 -5.46 14.47
N HIS A 237 -9.01 -4.50 14.15
CA HIS A 237 -7.55 -4.64 14.17
C HIS A 237 -6.92 -3.40 14.83
N VAL A 238 -5.76 -3.58 15.47
CA VAL A 238 -4.97 -2.50 16.05
C VAL A 238 -3.58 -2.49 15.41
N LEU A 239 -3.14 -1.34 14.94
CA LEU A 239 -1.78 -1.09 14.48
C LEU A 239 -1.04 -0.29 15.55
N PHE A 240 -0.06 -0.91 16.21
CA PHE A 240 0.87 -0.16 17.07
C PHE A 240 1.88 0.57 16.20
N MET A 241 2.10 1.84 16.50
CA MET A 241 2.95 2.72 15.71
C MET A 241 3.63 3.75 16.61
N ASP A 242 4.88 4.08 16.28
CA ASP A 242 5.66 5.11 16.98
C ASP A 242 5.22 6.53 16.56
N ASP A 243 5.61 7.53 17.34
CA ASP A 243 5.17 8.92 17.16
C ASP A 243 6.05 9.75 16.22
N ASP A 244 7.21 9.23 15.81
CA ASP A 244 8.26 9.93 15.06
C ASP A 244 8.61 9.26 13.71
N ILE A 245 7.64 8.60 13.08
CA ILE A 245 7.86 7.89 11.81
C ILE A 245 7.47 8.71 10.58
N THR A 246 8.03 8.32 9.43
CA THR A 246 7.40 8.57 8.12
C THR A 246 6.78 7.28 7.64
N LEU A 247 5.48 7.32 7.34
CA LEU A 247 4.70 6.15 6.94
C LEU A 247 4.62 6.04 5.42
N GLU A 248 4.95 4.87 4.86
CA GLU A 248 4.57 4.53 3.48
C GLU A 248 3.05 4.28 3.42
N PRO A 249 2.26 5.15 2.76
CA PRO A 249 0.81 5.05 2.74
C PRO A 249 0.26 3.70 2.30
N GLU A 250 0.89 3.11 1.30
CA GLU A 250 0.42 1.87 0.70
C GLU A 250 0.65 0.67 1.65
N ALA A 251 1.51 0.79 2.66
CA ALA A 251 1.70 -0.25 3.67
C ALA A 251 0.42 -0.51 4.49
N ILE A 252 -0.35 0.53 4.84
CA ILE A 252 -1.64 0.36 5.55
C ILE A 252 -2.66 -0.29 4.62
N VAL A 253 -2.76 0.19 3.38
CA VAL A 253 -3.72 -0.32 2.39
C VAL A 253 -3.50 -1.82 2.14
N ARG A 254 -2.26 -2.23 1.89
CA ARG A 254 -1.89 -3.64 1.70
C ARG A 254 -2.18 -4.49 2.93
N THR A 255 -1.91 -3.95 4.12
CA THR A 255 -2.16 -4.67 5.39
C THR A 255 -3.65 -4.88 5.61
N MET A 256 -4.46 -3.85 5.39
CA MET A 256 -5.92 -3.95 5.49
C MET A 256 -6.49 -4.92 4.45
N SER A 257 -6.01 -4.86 3.21
CA SER A 257 -6.44 -5.81 2.17
C SER A 257 -6.06 -7.24 2.55
N LEU A 258 -4.83 -7.48 3.01
CA LEU A 258 -4.39 -8.80 3.45
C LEU A 258 -5.30 -9.37 4.57
N PHE A 259 -5.65 -8.55 5.56
CA PHE A 259 -6.58 -8.97 6.63
C PHE A 259 -7.97 -9.32 6.09
N ALA A 260 -8.48 -8.60 5.09
CA ALA A 260 -9.78 -8.87 4.49
C ALA A 260 -9.85 -10.26 3.84
N TYR A 261 -8.71 -10.81 3.42
CA TYR A 261 -8.61 -12.14 2.79
C TYR A 261 -7.91 -13.20 3.66
N ALA A 262 -7.53 -12.88 4.89
CA ALA A 262 -6.72 -13.77 5.73
C ALA A 262 -7.38 -15.14 6.00
N LYS A 263 -6.57 -16.21 6.00
CA LYS A 263 -7.00 -17.57 6.37
C LYS A 263 -7.22 -17.73 7.88
N ASP A 264 -6.36 -17.12 8.70
CA ASP A 264 -6.47 -17.11 10.16
C ASP A 264 -6.89 -15.71 10.62
N ALA A 265 -8.01 -15.62 11.34
CA ALA A 265 -8.51 -14.37 11.92
C ALA A 265 -7.57 -13.79 13.00
N ARG A 266 -6.60 -14.56 13.46
CA ARG A 266 -5.57 -14.15 14.44
C ARG A 266 -4.23 -13.81 13.78
N LEU A 267 -4.19 -13.69 12.45
CA LEU A 267 -2.98 -13.31 11.74
C LEU A 267 -2.45 -11.98 12.30
N CYS A 268 -1.18 -11.96 12.70
CA CYS A 268 -0.46 -10.73 13.02
C CYS A 268 0.50 -10.39 11.89
N VAL A 269 0.52 -9.14 11.47
CA VAL A 269 1.44 -8.61 10.46
C VAL A 269 2.40 -7.65 11.15
N HIS A 270 3.69 -7.81 10.88
CA HIS A 270 4.72 -6.87 11.29
C HIS A 270 5.20 -6.10 10.06
N GLY A 271 5.18 -4.77 10.15
CA GLY A 271 5.81 -3.90 9.15
C GLY A 271 7.33 -4.03 9.17
N ALA A 272 7.97 -3.83 8.03
CA ALA A 272 9.41 -3.65 7.98
C ALA A 272 9.74 -2.19 8.31
N MET A 273 10.81 -1.97 9.09
CA MET A 273 11.38 -0.65 9.32
C MET A 273 12.53 -0.45 8.33
N LEU A 274 12.50 0.67 7.61
CA LEU A 274 13.61 1.10 6.75
C LEU A 274 14.39 2.17 7.52
N SER A 275 15.72 2.05 7.50
CA SER A 275 16.66 2.92 8.23
C SER A 275 17.71 3.49 7.29
#